data_AF-A0A349GD17-F1
#
_entry.id   AF-A0A349GD17-F1
#
_cell.length_a   1.000
_cell.length_b   1.000
_cell.length_c   1.000
_cell.angle_alpha   90.00
_cell.angle_beta   90.00
_cell.angle_gamma   90.00
#
_symmetry.space_group_name_H-M   'P 1'
#
loop_
_entity.id
_entity.type
_entity.pdbx_description
1 polymer ?
#
loop_
_entity_poly.entity_id
_entity_poly.type
_entity_poly.pdbx_seq_one_letter_code
_entity_poly.pdbx_strand_id
1 'polypeptide(L)'
;MTLFLKRLPGVLLAFSIAYPSWLLGKSLPVIGGPVFAILIGMLITSLFPNFIKAGKPFIFDDGVRYTSKKLLQLSIILLGFEMNLYNVI
;
A
#
# COMPACT_ATOMS: atom_id res chain seq x y z
N MET A 1 -19.36 14.50 -7.90
CA MET A 1 -18.59 13.40 -8.53
C MET A 1 -17.09 13.74 -8.62
N THR A 2 -16.43 14.10 -7.51
CA THR A 2 -15.03 14.59 -7.50
C THR A 2 -14.15 13.96 -6.40
N LEU A 3 -14.76 13.23 -5.46
CA LEU A 3 -14.06 12.58 -4.33
C LEU A 3 -13.25 11.36 -4.75
N PHE A 4 -13.69 10.63 -5.78
CA PHE A 4 -12.97 9.46 -6.29
C PHE A 4 -11.71 9.87 -7.06
N LEU A 5 -11.77 10.94 -7.87
CA LEU A 5 -10.63 11.47 -8.60
C LEU A 5 -9.52 11.99 -7.68
N LYS A 6 -9.86 12.54 -6.50
CA LYS A 6 -8.87 12.98 -5.51
C LYS A 6 -8.11 11.83 -4.85
N ARG A 7 -8.71 10.64 -4.73
CA ARG A 7 -8.09 9.48 -4.07
C ARG A 7 -7.27 8.61 -5.01
N LEU A 8 -7.60 8.64 -6.30
CA LEU A 8 -6.90 7.93 -7.36
C LEU A 8 -5.36 8.08 -7.30
N PRO A 9 -4.80 9.30 -7.22
CA PRO A 9 -3.34 9.47 -7.28
C PRO A 9 -2.62 8.81 -6.11
N GLY A 10 -3.16 8.85 -4.89
CA GLY A 10 -2.56 8.19 -3.72
C GLY A 10 -2.64 6.66 -3.78
N VAL A 11 -3.74 6.12 -4.33
CA VAL A 11 -3.88 4.67 -4.58
C VAL A 11 -2.88 4.21 -5.65
N LEU A 12 -2.72 4.98 -6.73
CA LEU A 12 -1.78 4.68 -7.82
C LEU A 12 -0.33 4.70 -7.32
N LEU A 13 0.01 5.63 -6.44
CA LEU A 13 1.32 5.68 -5.79
C LEU A 13 1.56 4.44 -4.92
N ALA A 14 0.60 4.05 -4.07
CA ALA A 14 0.72 2.85 -3.25
C ALA A 14 0.85 1.58 -4.13
N PHE A 15 0.10 1.50 -5.22
CA PHE A 15 0.18 0.40 -6.17
C PHE A 15 1.54 0.34 -6.88
N SER A 16 2.08 1.49 -7.29
CA SER A 16 3.40 1.59 -7.94
C SER A 16 4.55 1.16 -7.03
N ILE A 17 4.40 1.28 -5.70
CA ILE A 17 5.37 0.77 -4.72
C ILE A 17 5.11 -0.72 -4.42
N ALA A 18 3.85 -1.12 -4.32
CA ALA A 18 3.46 -2.49 -4.01
C ALA A 18 3.86 -3.48 -5.11
N TYR A 19 3.71 -3.10 -6.38
CA TYR A 19 4.02 -3.96 -7.53
C TYR A 19 5.49 -4.45 -7.58
N PRO A 20 6.52 -3.57 -7.54
CA PRO A 20 7.91 -4.02 -7.50
C PRO A 20 8.24 -4.75 -6.19
N SER A 21 7.64 -4.36 -5.08
CA SER A 21 7.86 -5.02 -3.78
C SER A 21 7.33 -6.44 -3.74
N TRP A 22 6.19 -6.70 -4.39
CA TRP A 22 5.60 -8.03 -4.51
C TRP A 22 6.45 -8.95 -5.39
N LEU A 23 6.97 -8.43 -6.51
CA LEU A 23 7.91 -9.16 -7.38
C LEU A 23 9.19 -9.55 -6.64
N LEU A 24 9.77 -8.62 -5.87
CA LEU A 24 10.98 -8.87 -5.07
C LEU A 24 10.69 -9.84 -3.91
N GLY A 25 9.57 -9.69 -3.23
CA GLY A 25 9.15 -10.60 -2.15
C GLY A 25 8.90 -12.03 -2.62
N LYS A 26 8.44 -12.22 -3.86
CA LYS A 26 8.28 -13.56 -4.45
C LYS A 26 9.63 -14.21 -4.78
N SER A 27 10.63 -13.40 -5.13
CA SER A 27 11.97 -13.88 -5.51
C SER A 27 12.81 -14.30 -4.29
N LEU A 28 12.59 -13.66 -3.14
CA LEU A 28 13.28 -13.94 -1.88
C LEU A 28 12.26 -14.35 -0.80
N PRO A 29 11.77 -15.60 -0.78
CA PRO A 29 10.71 -16.07 0.12
C PRO A 29 11.09 -16.10 1.61
N VAL A 30 12.32 -15.66 1.95
CA VAL A 30 12.78 -15.44 3.32
C VAL A 30 12.17 -14.16 3.92
N ILE A 31 11.87 -13.17 3.07
CA ILE A 31 11.44 -11.83 3.48
C ILE A 31 10.09 -11.53 2.82
N GLY A 32 9.06 -11.29 3.63
CA GLY A 32 7.72 -10.99 3.12
C GLY A 32 7.68 -9.72 2.25
N GLY A 33 6.80 -9.70 1.25
CA GLY A 33 6.55 -8.54 0.39
C GLY A 33 6.35 -7.20 1.12
N PRO A 34 5.71 -7.13 2.31
CA PRO A 34 5.59 -5.89 3.08
C PRO A 34 6.93 -5.28 3.51
N VAL A 35 7.94 -6.10 3.81
CA VAL A 35 9.26 -5.61 4.25
C VAL A 35 9.97 -4.89 3.10
N PHE A 36 9.94 -5.47 1.89
CA PHE A 36 10.45 -4.81 0.69
C PHE A 36 9.70 -3.51 0.38
N ALA A 37 8.38 -3.47 0.59
CA ALA A 37 7.58 -2.26 0.39
C ALA A 37 7.99 -1.14 1.36
N ILE A 38 8.27 -1.47 2.61
CA ILE A 38 8.77 -0.52 3.61
C ILE A 38 10.17 -0.01 3.25
N LEU A 39 11.08 -0.90 2.86
CA LEU A 39 12.44 -0.53 2.45
C LEU A 39 12.44 0.38 1.22
N ILE A 40 11.67 0.04 0.19
CA ILE A 40 11.50 0.85 -1.01
C ILE A 40 10.87 2.21 -0.64
N GLY A 41 9.81 2.23 0.16
CA GLY A 41 9.18 3.47 0.62
C GLY A 41 10.15 4.41 1.35
N MET A 42 10.99 3.86 2.23
CA MET A 42 12.06 4.62 2.90
C MET A 42 13.12 5.12 1.91
N LEU A 43 13.56 4.28 0.98
CA LEU A 43 14.57 4.63 -0.03
C LEU A 43 14.09 5.77 -0.93
N ILE A 44 12.84 5.69 -1.40
CA ILE A 44 12.24 6.72 -2.26
C ILE A 44 12.07 8.03 -1.47
N THR A 45 11.67 7.97 -0.20
CA THR A 45 11.57 9.16 0.66
C THR A 45 12.94 9.82 0.89
N SER A 46 14.00 9.01 1.02
CA SER A 46 15.37 9.49 1.23
C SER A 46 16.02 10.05 -0.04
N LEU A 47 15.79 9.44 -1.21
CA LEU A 47 16.36 9.88 -2.50
C LEU A 47 15.60 11.05 -3.12
N PHE A 48 14.29 11.16 -2.89
CA PHE A 48 13.43 12.20 -3.47
C PHE A 48 12.64 12.97 -2.41
N PRO A 49 13.30 13.59 -1.40
CA PRO A 49 12.61 14.26 -0.29
C PRO A 49 11.80 15.49 -0.74
N ASN A 50 12.16 16.10 -1.87
CA ASN A 50 11.43 17.24 -2.44
C ASN A 50 10.15 16.83 -3.19
N PHE A 51 10.09 15.60 -3.70
CA PHE A 51 8.94 15.07 -4.42
C PHE A 51 7.93 14.41 -3.46
N ILE A 52 8.41 13.85 -2.35
CA ILE A 52 7.63 13.09 -1.35
C ILE A 52 7.77 13.75 0.02
N LYS A 53 7.73 15.08 0.08
CA LYS A 53 7.77 15.78 1.36
C LYS A 53 6.47 15.44 2.11
N ALA A 54 6.58 14.56 3.10
CA ALA A 54 5.51 13.97 3.93
C ALA A 54 4.72 14.98 4.80
N GLY A 55 4.59 16.23 4.38
CA GLY A 55 3.95 17.31 5.12
C GLY A 55 3.43 18.48 4.28
N LYS A 56 3.42 18.40 2.94
CA LYS A 56 2.66 19.37 2.11
C LYS A 56 1.35 18.73 1.62
N PRO A 57 0.24 19.49 1.55
CA PRO A 57 -1.10 19.00 1.21
C PRO A 57 -1.19 18.72 -0.30
N PHE A 58 -0.42 17.76 -0.78
CA PHE A 58 -0.40 17.35 -2.17
C PHE A 58 -1.30 16.13 -2.28
N ILE A 59 -2.42 16.29 -3.00
CA ILE A 59 -3.26 15.36 -3.80
C ILE A 59 -3.30 13.86 -3.42
N PHE A 60 -2.19 13.27 -2.96
CA PHE A 60 -1.98 11.89 -2.56
C PHE A 60 -2.43 11.54 -1.14
N ASP A 61 -2.47 12.47 -0.17
CA ASP A 61 -2.77 12.15 1.25
C ASP A 61 -4.12 11.46 1.44
N ASP A 62 -5.17 11.97 0.78
CA ASP A 62 -6.51 11.37 0.81
C ASP A 62 -6.52 9.94 0.26
N GLY A 63 -5.72 9.66 -0.78
CA GLY A 63 -5.59 8.34 -1.38
C GLY A 63 -4.79 7.36 -0.52
N VAL A 64 -3.71 7.83 0.11
CA VAL A 64 -2.90 7.02 1.05
C VAL A 64 -3.74 6.67 2.29
N ARG A 65 -4.44 7.65 2.90
CA ARG A 65 -5.36 7.39 4.03
C ARG A 65 -6.48 6.42 3.66
N TYR A 66 -7.03 6.53 2.45
CA TYR A 66 -8.04 5.60 1.97
C TYR A 66 -7.49 4.18 1.87
N THR A 67 -6.27 4.04 1.31
CA THR A 67 -5.61 2.75 1.14
C THR A 67 -5.33 2.08 2.49
N SER A 68 -4.77 2.81 3.46
CA SER A 68 -4.42 2.26 4.78
C SER A 68 -5.62 1.93 5.67
N LYS A 69 -6.81 2.50 5.40
CA LYS A 69 -8.01 2.25 6.21
C LYS A 69 -9.01 1.39 5.47
N LYS A 70 -9.64 1.94 4.42
CA LYS A 70 -10.75 1.30 3.71
C LYS A 70 -10.27 0.12 2.87
N LEU A 71 -9.20 0.30 2.11
CA LEU A 71 -8.68 -0.76 1.23
C LEU A 71 -8.06 -1.89 2.05
N LEU A 72 -7.24 -1.56 3.06
CA LEU A 72 -6.68 -2.56 3.97
C LEU A 72 -7.77 -3.34 4.71
N GLN A 73 -8.80 -2.67 5.23
CA GLN A 73 -9.93 -3.33 5.88
C GLN A 73 -10.67 -4.25 4.90
N LEU A 74 -10.88 -3.82 3.65
CA LEU A 74 -11.49 -4.66 2.62
C LEU A 74 -10.66 -5.93 2.38
N SER A 75 -9.34 -5.81 2.25
CA SER A 75 -8.44 -6.97 2.09
C SER A 75 -8.54 -7.95 3.25
N ILE A 76 -8.63 -7.45 4.49
CA ILE A 76 -8.78 -8.30 5.68
C ILE A 76 -10.15 -8.99 5.70
N ILE A 77 -11.22 -8.29 5.32
CA ILE A 77 -12.57 -8.88 5.25
C ILE A 77 -12.60 -9.99 4.19
N LEU A 78 -12.03 -9.76 3.00
CA LEU A 78 -11.95 -10.79 1.95
C LEU A 78 -11.09 -11.98 2.39
N LEU A 79 -9.96 -11.73 3.05
CA LEU A 79 -9.13 -12.79 3.62
C LEU A 79 -9.92 -13.62 4.64
N GLY A 80 -10.75 -12.98 5.46
CA GLY A 80 -11.65 -13.66 6.39
C GLY A 80 -12.69 -14.55 5.70
N PHE A 81 -13.19 -14.16 4.51
CA PHE A 81 -14.07 -15.00 3.69
C PHE A 81 -13.35 -16.18 3.03
N GLU A 82 -12.05 -16.06 2.75
CA GLU A 82 -11.22 -17.15 2.23
C GLU A 82 -10.99 -18.24 3.29
N MET A 83 -10.93 -17.86 4.57
CA MET A 83 -10.65 -18.78 5.67
C MET A 83 -11.84 -19.73 5.93
N ASN A 84 -11.57 -21.03 5.91
CA ASN A 84 -12.54 -22.04 6.31
C ASN A 84 -12.71 -22.01 7.84
N LEU A 85 -13.89 -21.62 8.32
CA LEU A 85 -14.20 -21.56 9.76
C LEU A 85 -14.02 -22.93 10.46
N TYR A 86 -14.12 -24.05 9.75
CA TYR A 86 -13.89 -25.39 10.32
C TYR A 86 -12.42 -25.71 10.60
N ASN A 87 -11.47 -24.96 10.03
CA ASN A 87 -10.04 -25.17 10.27
C ASN A 87 -9.52 -24.39 11.49
N VAL A 88 -10.38 -23.59 12.13
CA VAL A 88 -10.03 -22.71 13.27
C VAL A 88 -10.69 -23.16 14.58
N ILE A 89 -11.51 -24.23 14.55
CA ILE A 89 -12.16 -24.84 15.72
C ILE A 89 -11.48 -26.18 16.03
#